data_AF-A0AB73H9G1-F1
#
_entry.id   AF-A0AB73H9G1-F1
#
_cell.length_a   1.000
_cell.length_b   1.000
_cell.length_c   1.000
_cell.angle_alpha   90.00
_cell.angle_beta   90.00
_cell.angle_gamma   90.00
#
_symmetry.space_group_name_H-M   'P 1'
#
loop_
_entity.id
_entity.type
_entity.pdbx_description
1 polymer ?
#
loop_
_entity_poly.entity_id
_entity_poly.type
_entity_poly.pdbx_seq_one_letter_code
_entity_poly.pdbx_strand_id
1 'polypeptide(L)'
;MPEKLRGICGSLLIALGVTQLYSFVSAMVGYFSAEKDSFTFVWNYWMLLIFGLALFIVGFGLIKREKLRLVSIILISCFALFQAFSVYYYQLRIFAKLEYAQPFEWSGTLLVISSILVLIALLIGPKFSLKEGSEDQSWKNKWRYAAGFFAIIGAVTAIFAAVTIFKQLHSDSIKEGYLFTTSLDAYFACFVAVIFLTVPVLAWRKVSLLLIGILMGAAFILLTNYLSVTNWIDFAKENLSITFGSNERQVFGMQFLMGASAFLSSIFAYIAKKSSK
;
A
#
# COMPACT_ATOMS: atom_id res chain seq x y z
N MET A 1 -20.54 -16.55 -4.46
CA MET A 1 -20.15 -15.15 -4.17
C MET A 1 -20.10 -14.42 -5.50
N PRO A 2 -20.76 -13.26 -5.64
CA PRO A 2 -20.82 -12.55 -6.92
C PRO A 2 -19.42 -12.31 -7.51
N GLU A 3 -19.24 -12.47 -8.81
CA GLU A 3 -17.91 -12.37 -9.45
C GLU A 3 -17.23 -11.01 -9.20
N LYS A 4 -18.00 -9.92 -9.21
CA LYS A 4 -17.46 -8.58 -8.94
C LYS A 4 -16.91 -8.47 -7.52
N LEU A 5 -17.66 -8.93 -6.52
CA LEU A 5 -17.20 -8.98 -5.13
C LEU A 5 -16.02 -9.95 -4.99
N ARG A 6 -16.10 -11.09 -5.70
CA ARG A 6 -15.02 -12.00 -6.13
C ARG A 6 -13.71 -11.26 -6.30
N GLY A 7 -13.74 -10.45 -7.35
CA GLY A 7 -12.64 -9.66 -7.84
C GLY A 7 -12.13 -8.63 -6.86
N ILE A 8 -13.05 -7.90 -6.19
CA ILE A 8 -12.69 -6.87 -5.22
C ILE A 8 -11.96 -7.50 -4.03
N CYS A 9 -12.50 -8.56 -3.43
CA CYS A 9 -11.84 -9.24 -2.31
C CYS A 9 -10.46 -9.79 -2.71
N GLY A 10 -10.35 -10.43 -3.88
CA GLY A 10 -9.05 -10.93 -4.35
C GLY A 10 -8.03 -9.82 -4.61
N SER A 11 -8.49 -8.68 -5.14
CA SER A 11 -7.68 -7.48 -5.34
C SER A 11 -7.24 -6.83 -4.02
N LEU A 12 -8.10 -6.80 -3.01
CA LEU A 12 -7.74 -6.34 -1.66
C LEU A 12 -6.74 -7.28 -0.96
N LEU A 13 -6.83 -8.59 -1.16
CA LEU A 13 -5.80 -9.54 -0.69
C LEU A 13 -4.45 -9.26 -1.36
N ILE A 14 -4.45 -8.98 -2.68
CA ILE A 14 -3.23 -8.55 -3.39
C ILE A 14 -2.69 -7.25 -2.79
N ALA A 15 -3.55 -6.27 -2.49
CA ALA A 15 -3.13 -5.01 -1.89
C ALA A 15 -2.40 -5.24 -0.56
N LEU A 16 -2.99 -6.04 0.34
CA LEU A 16 -2.35 -6.42 1.60
C LEU A 16 -1.02 -7.16 1.36
N GLY A 17 -0.99 -8.08 0.40
CA GLY A 17 0.22 -8.82 0.04
C GLY A 17 1.34 -7.90 -0.46
N VAL A 18 1.03 -6.95 -1.35
CA VAL A 18 1.98 -5.96 -1.86
C VAL A 18 2.53 -5.09 -0.73
N THR A 19 1.69 -4.65 0.20
CA THR A 19 2.14 -3.90 1.37
C THR A 19 3.15 -4.70 2.20
N GLN A 20 2.88 -5.98 2.46
CA GLN A 20 3.80 -6.82 3.22
C GLN A 20 5.13 -7.08 2.50
N LEU A 21 5.07 -7.30 1.18
CA LEU A 21 6.27 -7.49 0.37
C LEU A 21 7.12 -6.23 0.35
N TYR A 22 6.51 -5.04 0.29
CA TYR A 22 7.23 -3.78 0.43
C TYR A 22 7.90 -3.67 1.81
N SER A 23 7.17 -3.96 2.89
CA SER A 23 7.74 -3.95 4.26
C SER A 23 8.89 -4.93 4.42
N PHE A 24 8.81 -6.11 3.80
CA PHE A 24 9.90 -7.08 3.77
C PHE A 24 11.12 -6.55 3.01
N VAL A 25 10.93 -6.01 1.80
CA VAL A 25 12.02 -5.42 1.01
C VAL A 25 12.67 -4.25 1.75
N SER A 26 11.87 -3.40 2.40
CA SER A 26 12.36 -2.31 3.24
C SER A 26 13.22 -2.82 4.40
N ALA A 27 12.77 -3.85 5.12
CA ALA A 27 13.55 -4.47 6.20
C ALA A 27 14.86 -5.11 5.68
N MET A 28 14.83 -5.72 4.49
CA MET A 28 16.01 -6.29 3.85
C MET A 28 17.03 -5.21 3.47
N VAL A 29 16.59 -4.11 2.85
CA VAL A 29 17.46 -2.97 2.54
C VAL A 29 18.06 -2.39 3.82
N GLY A 30 17.26 -2.25 4.88
CA GLY A 30 17.74 -1.84 6.20
C GLY A 30 18.83 -2.76 6.75
N TYR A 31 18.62 -4.08 6.73
CA TYR A 31 19.60 -5.07 7.20
C TYR A 31 20.93 -5.00 6.44
N PHE A 32 20.90 -4.86 5.11
CA PHE A 32 22.12 -4.79 4.31
C PHE A 32 22.82 -3.42 4.31
N SER A 33 22.11 -2.36 4.66
CA SER A 33 22.65 -1.00 4.69
C SER A 33 23.14 -0.58 6.09
N ALA A 34 22.79 -1.35 7.11
CA ALA A 34 23.18 -1.08 8.49
C ALA A 34 24.66 -1.37 8.74
N GLU A 35 25.27 -0.62 9.66
CA GLU A 35 26.62 -0.95 10.16
C GLU A 35 26.61 -2.36 10.74
N LYS A 36 27.74 -3.09 10.61
CA LYS A 36 27.85 -4.48 11.11
C LYS A 36 27.34 -4.56 12.56
N ASP A 37 26.47 -5.53 12.81
CA ASP A 37 25.86 -5.85 14.11
C ASP A 37 24.84 -4.83 14.67
N SER A 38 24.49 -3.78 13.94
CA SER A 38 23.48 -2.79 14.40
C SER A 38 22.03 -3.16 14.08
N PHE A 39 21.79 -4.05 13.11
CA PHE A 39 20.44 -4.49 12.73
C PHE A 39 20.33 -6.02 12.67
N THR A 40 19.48 -6.59 13.52
CA THR A 40 19.24 -8.04 13.57
C THR A 40 17.98 -8.40 12.81
N PHE A 41 18.08 -9.30 11.84
CA PHE A 41 16.92 -9.79 11.08
C PHE A 41 16.14 -10.82 11.90
N VAL A 42 14.99 -10.41 12.44
CA VAL A 42 14.17 -11.24 13.35
C VAL A 42 13.10 -12.02 12.58
N TRP A 43 12.57 -13.09 13.19
CA TRP A 43 11.55 -13.99 12.61
C TRP A 43 10.32 -13.25 12.02
N ASN A 44 9.94 -12.11 12.61
CA ASN A 44 8.79 -11.31 12.18
C ASN A 44 8.92 -10.87 10.71
N TYR A 45 10.13 -10.55 10.24
CA TYR A 45 10.34 -10.15 8.84
C TYR A 45 10.11 -11.31 7.87
N TRP A 46 10.51 -12.53 8.21
CA TRP A 46 10.20 -13.72 7.40
C TRP A 46 8.70 -13.95 7.27
N MET A 47 7.92 -13.64 8.32
CA MET A 47 6.47 -13.72 8.25
C MET A 47 5.87 -12.69 7.30
N LEU A 48 6.47 -11.50 7.15
CA LEU A 48 6.04 -10.51 6.14
C LEU A 48 6.17 -11.11 4.73
N LEU A 49 7.27 -11.80 4.43
CA LEU A 49 7.47 -12.47 3.14
C LEU A 49 6.44 -13.58 2.92
N ILE A 50 6.27 -14.46 3.91
CA ILE A 50 5.36 -15.61 3.80
C ILE A 50 3.92 -15.14 3.60
N PHE A 51 3.43 -14.22 4.44
CA PHE A 51 2.09 -13.66 4.29
C PHE A 51 1.96 -12.82 3.03
N GLY A 52 2.97 -12.03 2.66
CA GLY A 52 2.99 -11.23 1.44
C GLY A 52 2.79 -12.07 0.18
N LEU A 53 3.58 -13.13 0.02
CA LEU A 53 3.47 -14.07 -1.10
C LEU A 53 2.15 -14.84 -1.05
N ALA A 54 1.76 -15.36 0.12
CA ALA A 54 0.52 -16.13 0.25
C ALA A 54 -0.71 -15.29 -0.10
N LEU A 55 -0.81 -14.06 0.41
CA LEU A 55 -1.93 -13.14 0.13
C LEU A 55 -1.97 -12.74 -1.34
N PHE A 56 -0.81 -12.49 -1.96
CA PHE A 56 -0.72 -12.18 -3.38
C PHE A 56 -1.21 -13.34 -4.26
N ILE A 57 -0.68 -14.55 -4.02
CA ILE A 57 -1.01 -15.76 -4.79
C ILE A 57 -2.48 -16.15 -4.61
N VAL A 58 -2.95 -16.20 -3.36
CA VAL A 58 -4.34 -16.56 -3.04
C VAL A 58 -5.30 -15.48 -3.54
N GLY A 59 -4.93 -14.20 -3.43
CA GLY A 59 -5.73 -13.09 -3.97
C GLY A 59 -5.89 -13.17 -5.48
N PHE A 60 -4.81 -13.42 -6.22
CA PHE A 60 -4.85 -13.65 -7.67
C PHE A 60 -5.68 -14.89 -8.03
N GLY A 61 -5.51 -15.97 -7.27
CA GLY A 61 -6.30 -17.19 -7.43
C GLY A 61 -7.78 -16.96 -7.18
N LEU A 62 -8.15 -16.20 -6.15
CA LEU A 62 -9.53 -15.89 -5.76
C LEU A 62 -10.24 -15.10 -6.86
N ILE A 63 -9.57 -14.13 -7.50
CA ILE A 63 -10.11 -13.40 -8.65
C ILE A 63 -10.62 -14.38 -9.73
N LYS A 64 -9.85 -15.45 -9.99
CA LYS A 64 -10.15 -16.44 -11.04
C LYS A 64 -11.08 -17.56 -10.59
N ARG A 65 -11.00 -18.03 -9.34
CA ARG A 65 -11.65 -19.26 -8.87
C ARG A 65 -12.29 -19.06 -7.50
N GLU A 66 -13.61 -19.25 -7.40
CA GLU A 66 -14.33 -19.16 -6.13
C GLU A 66 -13.92 -20.25 -5.11
N LYS A 67 -13.42 -21.40 -5.57
CA LYS A 67 -12.96 -22.49 -4.68
C LYS A 67 -11.91 -22.05 -3.65
N LEU A 68 -11.19 -20.96 -3.92
CA LEU A 68 -10.18 -20.41 -3.01
C LEU A 68 -10.74 -19.52 -1.90
N ARG A 69 -12.06 -19.33 -1.82
CA ARG A 69 -12.69 -18.51 -0.78
C ARG A 69 -12.36 -18.98 0.64
N LEU A 70 -12.47 -20.29 0.90
CA LEU A 70 -12.18 -20.84 2.23
C LEU A 70 -10.70 -20.63 2.61
N VAL A 71 -9.79 -20.90 1.68
CA VAL A 71 -8.35 -20.64 1.86
C VAL A 71 -8.11 -19.15 2.14
N SER A 72 -8.80 -18.26 1.42
CA SER A 72 -8.71 -16.81 1.63
C SER A 72 -9.17 -16.39 3.03
N ILE A 73 -10.25 -16.98 3.54
CA ILE A 73 -10.79 -16.71 4.89
C ILE A 73 -9.79 -17.16 5.96
N ILE A 74 -9.24 -18.38 5.83
CA ILE A 74 -8.25 -18.90 6.79
C ILE A 74 -7.00 -18.01 6.78
N LEU A 75 -6.47 -17.73 5.58
CA LEU A 75 -5.27 -16.93 5.42
C LEU A 75 -5.43 -15.51 5.97
N ILE A 76 -6.53 -14.81 5.64
CA ILE A 76 -6.75 -13.44 6.12
C ILE A 76 -6.97 -13.41 7.64
N SER A 77 -7.55 -14.46 8.23
CA SER A 77 -7.70 -14.58 9.69
C SER A 77 -6.35 -14.74 10.37
N CYS A 78 -5.49 -15.64 9.86
CA CYS A 78 -4.12 -15.79 10.36
C CYS A 78 -3.31 -14.50 10.21
N PHE A 79 -3.47 -13.82 9.07
CA PHE A 79 -2.82 -12.54 8.83
C PHE A 79 -3.29 -11.45 9.81
N ALA A 80 -4.61 -11.34 10.05
CA ALA A 80 -5.17 -10.38 10.99
C ALA A 80 -4.64 -10.60 12.41
N LEU A 81 -4.59 -11.86 12.86
CA LEU A 81 -4.02 -12.23 14.16
C LEU A 81 -2.54 -11.91 14.25
N PHE A 82 -1.77 -12.20 13.20
CA PHE A 82 -0.35 -11.86 13.13
C PHE A 82 -0.11 -10.35 13.21
N GLN A 83 -0.87 -9.55 12.46
CA GLN A 83 -0.75 -8.09 12.51
C GLN A 83 -1.17 -7.53 13.87
N ALA A 84 -2.25 -8.06 14.46
CA ALA A 84 -2.70 -7.65 15.80
C ALA A 84 -1.65 -7.98 16.87
N PHE A 85 -1.04 -9.17 16.79
CA PHE A 85 0.07 -9.56 17.63
C PHE A 85 1.27 -8.62 17.43
N SER A 86 1.64 -8.31 16.19
CA SER A 86 2.77 -7.43 15.87
C SER A 86 2.56 -6.02 16.45
N VAL A 87 1.38 -5.42 16.25
CA VAL A 87 1.01 -4.11 16.83
C VAL A 87 1.06 -4.16 18.36
N TYR A 88 0.52 -5.20 18.97
CA TYR A 88 0.56 -5.33 20.42
C TYR A 88 2.00 -5.45 20.94
N TYR A 89 2.77 -6.37 20.39
CA TYR A 89 4.08 -6.75 20.92
C TYR A 89 5.14 -5.68 20.68
N TYR A 90 5.19 -5.12 19.47
CA TYR A 90 6.24 -4.19 19.04
C TYR A 90 5.88 -2.72 19.27
N GLN A 91 4.64 -2.40 19.63
CA GLN A 91 4.23 -1.01 19.77
C GLN A 91 3.46 -0.75 21.05
N LEU A 92 2.26 -1.32 21.24
CA LEU A 92 1.43 -1.04 22.42
C LEU A 92 2.13 -1.43 23.73
N ARG A 93 2.77 -2.60 23.77
CA ARG A 93 3.53 -3.08 24.93
C ARG A 93 4.74 -2.20 25.23
N ILE A 94 5.38 -1.65 24.21
CA ILE A 94 6.54 -0.77 24.37
C ILE A 94 6.08 0.59 24.88
N PHE A 95 5.01 1.15 24.30
CA PHE A 95 4.44 2.44 24.68
C PHE A 95 4.00 2.46 26.15
N ALA A 96 3.49 1.34 26.67
CA ALA A 96 3.15 1.20 28.08
C ALA A 96 4.36 1.33 29.04
N LYS A 97 5.59 1.31 28.52
CA LYS A 97 6.84 1.38 29.29
C LYS A 97 7.64 2.67 29.05
N LEU A 98 7.21 3.52 28.12
CA LEU A 98 7.94 4.73 27.76
C LEU A 98 7.48 5.91 28.63
N GLU A 99 8.44 6.74 29.04
CA GLU A 99 8.17 7.97 29.80
C GLU A 99 7.56 9.08 28.92
N TYR A 100 7.72 8.99 27.60
CA TYR A 100 7.19 9.96 26.62
C TYR A 100 6.33 9.28 25.57
N ALA A 101 5.28 9.99 25.12
CA ALA A 101 4.43 9.54 24.02
C ALA A 101 5.20 9.59 22.69
N GLN A 102 5.78 8.47 22.28
CA GLN A 102 6.42 8.35 20.97
C GLN A 102 5.40 8.31 19.83
N PRO A 103 5.78 8.69 18.58
CA PRO A 103 4.92 8.63 17.41
C PRO A 103 4.37 7.22 17.16
N PHE A 104 3.05 7.11 17.03
CA PHE A 104 2.41 5.85 16.69
C PHE A 104 2.61 5.52 15.21
N GLU A 105 3.23 4.37 14.93
CA GLU A 105 3.29 3.74 13.61
C GLU A 105 1.91 3.14 13.27
N TRP A 106 1.22 3.72 12.28
CA TRP A 106 -0.17 3.37 11.99
C TRP A 106 -0.32 2.20 11.01
N SER A 107 0.74 1.79 10.29
CA SER A 107 0.64 0.80 9.23
C SER A 107 0.13 -0.54 9.74
N GLY A 108 0.66 -1.04 10.86
CA GLY A 108 0.22 -2.30 11.46
C GLY A 108 -1.26 -2.28 11.85
N THR A 109 -1.71 -1.22 12.51
CA THR A 109 -3.11 -1.07 12.93
C THR A 109 -4.06 -0.97 11.73
N LEU A 110 -3.69 -0.21 10.71
CA LEU A 110 -4.49 -0.09 9.50
C LEU A 110 -4.54 -1.41 8.72
N LEU A 111 -3.49 -2.23 8.77
CA LEU A 111 -3.47 -3.58 8.20
C LEU A 111 -4.42 -4.52 8.95
N VAL A 112 -4.46 -4.45 10.29
CA VAL A 112 -5.45 -5.18 11.10
C VAL A 112 -6.86 -4.79 10.68
N ILE A 113 -7.19 -3.51 10.68
CA ILE A 113 -8.53 -3.01 10.30
C ILE A 113 -8.89 -3.46 8.89
N SER A 114 -7.99 -3.28 7.92
CA SER A 114 -8.22 -3.66 6.53
C SER A 114 -8.42 -5.17 6.38
N SER A 115 -7.66 -5.99 7.10
CA SER A 115 -7.81 -7.44 7.08
C SER A 115 -9.15 -7.90 7.66
N ILE A 116 -9.63 -7.26 8.72
CA ILE A 116 -10.95 -7.52 9.31
C ILE A 116 -12.06 -7.14 8.31
N LEU A 117 -11.96 -5.99 7.65
CA LEU A 117 -12.93 -5.57 6.63
C LEU A 117 -12.99 -6.56 5.46
N VAL A 118 -11.84 -7.05 4.99
CA VAL A 118 -11.76 -8.08 3.94
C VAL A 118 -12.36 -9.40 4.42
N LEU A 119 -12.09 -9.81 5.66
CA LEU A 119 -12.66 -11.01 6.27
C LEU A 119 -14.20 -10.93 6.34
N ILE A 120 -14.73 -9.80 6.81
CA ILE A 120 -16.18 -9.55 6.85
C ILE A 120 -16.76 -9.63 5.43
N ALA A 121 -16.11 -9.01 4.45
CA ALA A 121 -16.55 -9.06 3.05
C ALA A 121 -16.55 -10.49 2.48
N LEU A 122 -15.56 -11.33 2.83
CA LEU A 122 -15.50 -12.74 2.41
C LEU A 122 -16.58 -13.61 3.07
N LEU A 123 -16.92 -13.34 4.33
CA LEU A 123 -17.92 -14.10 5.09
C LEU A 123 -19.35 -13.75 4.68
N ILE A 124 -19.66 -12.46 4.52
CA ILE A 124 -21.02 -11.98 4.23
C ILE A 124 -21.26 -11.89 2.72
N GLY A 125 -20.21 -11.69 1.92
CA GLY A 125 -20.28 -11.55 0.46
C GLY A 125 -21.12 -12.57 -0.31
N PRO A 126 -21.11 -13.89 0.01
CA PRO A 126 -22.00 -14.85 -0.64
C PRO A 126 -23.50 -14.64 -0.37
N LYS A 127 -23.89 -13.91 0.68
CA LYS A 127 -25.30 -13.61 0.99
C LYS A 127 -25.87 -12.46 0.14
N PHE A 128 -25.01 -11.67 -0.47
CA PHE A 128 -25.43 -10.58 -1.35
C PHE A 128 -25.50 -11.06 -2.80
N SER A 129 -26.68 -10.98 -3.41
CA SER A 129 -26.81 -11.09 -4.86
C SER A 129 -26.77 -9.69 -5.46
N LEU A 130 -25.58 -9.26 -5.91
CA LEU A 130 -25.46 -8.08 -6.75
C LEU A 130 -26.01 -8.44 -8.13
N LYS A 131 -27.33 -8.32 -8.32
CA LYS A 131 -27.93 -8.30 -9.66
C LYS A 131 -27.50 -6.98 -10.32
N GLU A 132 -26.34 -6.97 -10.99
CA GLU A 132 -26.07 -5.90 -11.96
C GLU A 132 -27.08 -6.09 -13.11
N GLY A 133 -28.06 -5.19 -13.20
CA GLY A 133 -29.05 -5.19 -14.27
C GLY A 133 -28.40 -5.10 -15.64
N SER A 134 -29.08 -5.64 -16.66
CA SER A 134 -28.66 -5.62 -18.07
C SER A 134 -28.72 -4.24 -18.72
N GLU A 135 -28.63 -3.17 -17.93
CA GLU A 135 -28.70 -1.79 -18.40
C GLU A 135 -27.43 -1.35 -19.11
N ASP A 136 -27.58 -0.32 -19.95
CA ASP A 136 -26.47 0.33 -20.65
C ASP A 136 -25.38 0.79 -19.67
N GLN A 137 -24.24 0.10 -19.71
CA GLN A 137 -23.08 0.41 -18.86
C GLN A 137 -22.20 1.53 -19.44
N SER A 138 -22.70 2.35 -20.37
CA SER A 138 -22.00 3.48 -20.98
C SER A 138 -21.51 4.50 -19.94
N TRP A 139 -22.25 4.70 -18.85
CA TRP A 139 -21.85 5.57 -17.72
C TRP A 139 -20.53 5.13 -17.07
N LYS A 140 -20.17 3.84 -17.13
CA LYS A 140 -18.89 3.32 -16.60
C LYS A 140 -17.67 3.88 -17.33
N ASN A 141 -17.84 4.42 -18.54
CA ASN A 141 -16.74 5.05 -19.29
C ASN A 141 -16.23 6.32 -18.60
N LYS A 142 -17.11 7.11 -17.95
CA LYS A 142 -16.69 8.30 -17.19
C LYS A 142 -15.72 7.93 -16.06
N TRP A 143 -15.98 6.82 -15.37
CA TRP A 143 -15.10 6.29 -14.33
C TRP A 143 -13.79 5.73 -14.88
N ARG A 144 -13.77 5.20 -16.11
CA ARG A 144 -12.52 4.82 -16.79
C ARG A 144 -11.64 6.04 -17.07
N TYR A 145 -12.23 7.13 -17.57
CA TYR A 145 -11.50 8.38 -17.80
C TYR A 145 -10.96 8.95 -16.49
N ALA A 146 -11.78 8.98 -15.43
CA ALA A 146 -11.32 9.41 -14.11
C ALA A 146 -10.14 8.53 -13.60
N ALA A 147 -10.25 7.21 -13.70
CA ALA A 147 -9.18 6.30 -13.31
C ALA A 147 -7.89 6.55 -14.08
N GLY A 148 -7.97 6.75 -15.40
CA GLY A 148 -6.83 7.08 -16.25
C GLY A 148 -6.21 8.44 -15.95
N PHE A 149 -7.04 9.46 -15.71
CA PHE A 149 -6.59 10.80 -15.37
C PHE A 149 -5.80 10.82 -14.06
N PHE A 150 -6.34 10.23 -12.99
CA PHE A 150 -5.62 10.13 -11.72
C PHE A 150 -4.37 9.26 -11.83
N ALA A 151 -4.37 8.23 -12.69
CA ALA A 151 -3.16 7.46 -12.95
C ALA A 151 -2.07 8.29 -13.64
N ILE A 152 -2.42 9.18 -14.58
CA ILE A 152 -1.46 10.07 -15.24
C ILE A 152 -0.87 11.08 -14.24
N ILE A 153 -1.71 11.70 -13.40
CA ILE A 153 -1.24 12.58 -12.31
C ILE A 153 -0.28 11.83 -11.39
N GLY A 154 -0.66 10.60 -11.01
CA GLY A 154 0.17 9.71 -10.21
C GLY A 154 1.53 9.41 -10.87
N ALA A 155 1.54 9.12 -12.17
CA ALA A 155 2.76 8.85 -12.93
C ALA A 155 3.70 10.06 -12.95
N VAL A 156 3.17 11.26 -13.26
CA VAL A 156 3.96 12.50 -13.28
C VAL A 156 4.56 12.78 -11.90
N THR A 157 3.74 12.64 -10.85
CA THR A 157 4.19 12.86 -9.47
C THR A 157 5.26 11.84 -9.07
N ALA A 158 5.09 10.57 -9.45
CA ALA A 158 6.04 9.50 -9.15
C ALA A 158 7.39 9.69 -9.85
N ILE A 159 7.39 10.09 -11.13
CA ILE A 159 8.61 10.41 -11.87
C ILE A 159 9.31 11.61 -11.22
N PHE A 160 8.55 12.65 -10.90
CA PHE A 160 9.11 13.86 -10.29
C PHE A 160 9.69 13.57 -8.88
N ALA A 161 9.02 12.75 -8.08
CA ALA A 161 9.53 12.28 -6.80
C ALA A 161 10.84 11.50 -6.97
N ALA A 162 10.89 10.51 -7.87
CA ALA A 162 12.10 9.73 -8.13
C ALA A 162 13.28 10.61 -8.54
N VAL A 163 13.07 11.55 -9.48
CA VAL A 163 14.11 12.50 -9.92
C VAL A 163 14.60 13.36 -8.76
N THR A 164 13.70 13.88 -7.93
CA THR A 164 14.05 14.73 -6.79
C THR A 164 14.89 13.95 -5.78
N ILE A 165 14.49 12.72 -5.46
CA ILE A 165 15.22 11.87 -4.52
C ILE A 165 16.61 11.51 -5.08
N PHE A 166 16.71 11.08 -6.34
CA PHE A 166 17.99 10.74 -6.94
C PHE A 166 18.94 11.93 -7.04
N LYS A 167 18.43 13.12 -7.40
CA LYS A 167 19.24 14.34 -7.44
C LYS A 167 19.83 14.68 -6.07
N GLN A 168 19.04 14.56 -5.01
CA GLN A 168 19.52 14.82 -3.66
C GLN A 168 20.55 13.78 -3.21
N LEU A 169 20.31 12.49 -3.48
CA LEU A 169 21.23 11.41 -3.11
C LEU A 169 22.59 11.49 -3.81
N HIS A 170 22.68 12.17 -4.96
CA HIS A 170 23.93 12.38 -5.71
C HIS A 170 24.47 13.82 -5.58
N SER A 171 23.91 14.65 -4.70
CA SER A 171 24.41 16.01 -4.46
C SER A 171 25.51 16.01 -3.40
N ASP A 172 26.65 16.63 -3.70
CA ASP A 172 27.76 16.82 -2.74
C ASP A 172 27.43 17.82 -1.61
N SER A 173 26.25 18.45 -1.65
CA SER A 173 25.80 19.40 -0.63
C SER A 173 25.26 18.69 0.62
N ILE A 174 26.16 18.34 1.54
CA ILE A 174 25.89 17.70 2.85
C ILE A 174 24.88 18.49 3.74
N LYS A 175 24.58 19.75 3.42
CA LYS A 175 23.81 20.67 4.28
C LYS A 175 22.30 20.40 4.39
N GLU A 176 21.72 19.52 3.57
CA GLU A 176 20.28 19.20 3.60
C GLU A 176 20.02 17.70 3.42
N GLY A 177 20.74 16.85 4.16
CA GLY A 177 20.54 15.40 4.10
C GLY A 177 19.10 15.01 4.43
N TYR A 178 18.51 14.14 3.61
CA TYR A 178 17.26 13.48 3.97
C TYR A 178 17.48 12.61 5.21
N LEU A 179 16.64 12.77 6.23
CA LEU A 179 16.67 11.96 7.44
C LEU A 179 15.88 10.67 7.31
N PHE A 180 14.79 10.70 6.53
CA PHE A 180 13.83 9.62 6.39
C PHE A 180 13.74 9.07 4.96
N THR A 181 14.14 9.86 3.96
CA THR A 181 14.06 9.44 2.55
C THR A 181 15.28 8.62 2.16
N THR A 182 15.04 7.45 1.57
CA THR A 182 16.07 6.49 1.17
C THR A 182 16.11 6.29 -0.36
N SER A 183 17.12 5.58 -0.85
CA SER A 183 17.18 5.15 -2.25
C SER A 183 16.05 4.19 -2.62
N LEU A 184 15.55 3.40 -1.66
CA LEU A 184 14.40 2.51 -1.86
C LEU A 184 13.13 3.29 -2.22
N ASP A 185 12.92 4.47 -1.63
CA ASP A 185 11.76 5.33 -1.95
C ASP A 185 11.79 5.80 -3.41
N ALA A 186 12.99 6.09 -3.95
CA ALA A 186 13.17 6.45 -5.36
C ALA A 186 12.87 5.26 -6.29
N TYR A 187 13.38 4.08 -5.97
CA TYR A 187 13.09 2.85 -6.73
C TYR A 187 11.61 2.50 -6.69
N PHE A 188 10.97 2.64 -5.52
CA PHE A 188 9.55 2.42 -5.36
C PHE A 188 8.73 3.43 -6.15
N ALA A 189 9.12 4.71 -6.16
CA ALA A 189 8.48 5.72 -7.01
C ALA A 189 8.60 5.37 -8.51
N CYS A 190 9.76 4.89 -8.97
CA CYS A 190 9.93 4.39 -10.34
C CYS A 190 8.99 3.21 -10.64
N PHE A 191 8.93 2.22 -9.74
CA PHE A 191 8.01 1.09 -9.87
C PHE A 191 6.55 1.54 -9.98
N VAL A 192 6.12 2.42 -9.08
CA VAL A 192 4.76 2.98 -9.06
C VAL A 192 4.47 3.78 -10.33
N ALA A 193 5.44 4.53 -10.86
CA ALA A 193 5.30 5.23 -12.14
C ALA A 193 5.02 4.27 -13.31
N VAL A 194 5.74 3.15 -13.39
CA VAL A 194 5.49 2.12 -14.41
C VAL A 194 4.07 1.57 -14.28
N ILE A 195 3.64 1.23 -13.05
CA ILE A 195 2.28 0.76 -12.81
C ILE A 195 1.25 1.81 -13.24
N PHE A 196 1.44 3.07 -12.86
CA PHE A 196 0.56 4.16 -13.26
C PHE A 196 0.47 4.34 -14.77
N LEU A 197 1.57 4.21 -15.52
CA LEU A 197 1.54 4.32 -16.98
C LEU A 197 0.81 3.14 -17.64
N THR A 198 0.85 1.95 -17.03
CA THR A 198 0.10 0.79 -17.56
C THR A 198 -1.41 0.91 -17.35
N VAL A 199 -1.85 1.65 -16.34
CA VAL A 199 -3.26 1.75 -15.95
C VAL A 199 -4.12 2.46 -17.00
N PRO A 200 -3.75 3.62 -17.57
CA PRO A 200 -4.47 4.23 -18.70
C PRO A 200 -4.53 3.29 -19.91
N VAL A 201 -3.41 2.65 -20.28
CA VAL A 201 -3.38 1.74 -21.44
C VAL A 201 -4.37 0.58 -21.27
N LEU A 202 -4.42 0.00 -20.08
CA LEU A 202 -5.27 -1.16 -19.79
C LEU A 202 -6.70 -0.80 -19.38
N ALA A 203 -6.94 0.37 -18.78
CA ALA A 203 -8.28 0.85 -18.42
C ALA A 203 -9.17 1.00 -19.67
N TRP A 204 -8.57 1.34 -20.82
CA TRP A 204 -9.28 1.41 -22.10
C TRP A 204 -9.64 0.04 -22.67
N ARG A 205 -8.73 -0.94 -22.60
CA ARG A 205 -8.97 -2.30 -23.12
C ARG A 205 -9.81 -3.16 -22.17
N LYS A 206 -9.33 -3.35 -20.94
CA LYS A 206 -9.96 -4.17 -19.90
C LYS A 206 -9.39 -3.83 -18.54
N VAL A 207 -10.23 -3.29 -17.67
CA VAL A 207 -9.88 -3.04 -16.27
C VAL A 207 -9.38 -4.33 -15.59
N SER A 208 -8.15 -4.29 -15.08
CA SER A 208 -7.46 -5.42 -14.44
C SER A 208 -7.55 -5.32 -12.92
N LEU A 209 -8.22 -6.28 -12.29
CA LEU A 209 -8.31 -6.36 -10.83
C LEU A 209 -6.96 -6.63 -10.16
N LEU A 210 -6.02 -7.26 -10.87
CA LEU A 210 -4.65 -7.45 -10.38
C LEU A 210 -3.94 -6.09 -10.21
N LEU A 211 -4.02 -5.23 -11.23
CA LEU A 211 -3.38 -3.91 -11.19
C LEU A 211 -4.03 -2.98 -10.18
N ILE A 212 -5.35 -3.07 -10.01
CA ILE A 212 -6.05 -2.33 -8.96
C ILE A 212 -5.54 -2.77 -7.58
N GLY A 213 -5.32 -4.07 -7.35
CA GLY A 213 -4.76 -4.56 -6.10
C GLY A 213 -3.36 -4.02 -5.83
N ILE A 214 -2.49 -4.03 -6.84
CA ILE A 214 -1.13 -3.49 -6.74
C ILE A 214 -1.16 -1.98 -6.45
N LEU A 215 -1.97 -1.21 -7.18
CA LEU A 215 -2.12 0.23 -6.94
C LEU A 215 -2.69 0.52 -5.55
N MET A 216 -3.66 -0.26 -5.08
CA MET A 216 -4.23 -0.08 -3.75
C MET A 216 -3.21 -0.39 -2.65
N GLY A 217 -2.36 -1.40 -2.85
CA GLY A 217 -1.22 -1.67 -1.97
C GLY A 217 -0.22 -0.50 -1.97
N ALA A 218 0.12 0.04 -3.14
CA ALA A 218 0.98 1.21 -3.26
C ALA A 218 0.37 2.45 -2.58
N ALA A 219 -0.92 2.68 -2.76
CA ALA A 219 -1.65 3.75 -2.09
C ALA A 219 -1.55 3.63 -0.57
N PHE A 220 -1.75 2.41 -0.05
CA PHE A 220 -1.63 2.14 1.37
C PHE A 220 -0.24 2.48 1.88
N ILE A 221 0.82 1.93 1.26
CA ILE A 221 2.22 2.20 1.64
C ILE A 221 2.52 3.70 1.68
N LEU A 222 2.20 4.42 0.60
CA LEU A 222 2.52 5.84 0.47
C LEU A 222 1.77 6.71 1.48
N LEU A 223 0.49 6.43 1.71
CA LEU A 223 -0.32 7.17 2.66
C LEU A 223 0.10 6.88 4.11
N THR A 224 0.44 5.63 4.44
CA THR A 224 0.93 5.30 5.78
C THR A 224 2.32 5.87 6.04
N ASN A 225 3.21 5.87 5.04
CA ASN A 225 4.52 6.51 5.15
C ASN A 225 4.37 8.02 5.38
N TYR A 226 3.49 8.69 4.64
CA TYR A 226 3.20 10.10 4.85
C TYR A 226 2.71 10.40 6.27
N LEU A 227 1.74 9.63 6.78
CA LEU A 227 1.22 9.79 8.14
C LEU A 227 2.30 9.53 9.20
N SER A 228 3.08 8.46 9.04
CA SER A 228 4.15 8.09 9.97
C SER A 228 5.20 9.19 10.05
N VAL A 229 5.70 9.65 8.89
CA VAL A 229 6.76 10.67 8.86
C VAL A 229 6.26 12.03 9.33
N THR A 230 5.02 12.40 9.03
CA THR A 230 4.45 13.65 9.57
C THR A 230 4.43 13.63 11.10
N ASN A 231 3.97 12.53 11.71
CA ASN A 231 3.98 12.37 13.18
C ASN A 231 5.41 12.41 13.76
N TRP A 232 6.38 11.80 13.07
CA TRP A 232 7.78 11.86 13.47
C TRP A 232 8.39 13.25 13.37
N ILE A 233 8.05 14.00 12.31
CA ILE A 233 8.49 15.39 12.13
C ILE A 233 7.97 16.28 13.25
N ASP A 234 6.68 16.16 13.58
CA ASP A 234 6.06 16.96 14.64
C ASP A 234 6.66 16.61 15.99
N PHE A 235 6.83 15.31 16.29
CA PHE A 235 7.48 14.86 17.53
C PHE A 235 8.92 15.36 17.67
N ALA A 236 9.73 15.26 16.61
CA ALA A 236 11.13 15.69 16.65
C ALA A 236 11.26 17.22 16.76
N LYS A 237 10.32 17.98 16.20
CA LYS A 237 10.26 19.44 16.37
C LYS A 237 9.88 19.83 17.80
N GLU A 238 8.85 19.19 18.35
CA GLU A 238 8.30 19.54 19.68
C GLU A 238 9.17 19.05 20.84
N ASN A 239 9.80 17.87 20.70
CA ASN A 239 10.48 17.20 21.81
C ASN A 239 12.02 17.16 21.66
N LEU A 240 12.56 17.27 20.44
CA LEU A 240 14.00 17.12 20.17
C LEU A 240 14.66 18.38 19.58
N SER A 241 13.89 19.44 19.29
CA SER A 241 14.37 20.67 18.65
C SER A 241 15.08 20.45 17.30
N ILE A 242 14.78 19.35 16.60
CA ILE A 242 15.35 19.03 15.28
C ILE A 242 14.54 19.75 14.19
N THR A 243 15.23 20.50 13.32
CA THR A 243 14.61 21.18 12.18
C THR A 243 14.87 20.42 10.89
N PHE A 244 13.80 20.05 10.19
CA PHE A 244 13.89 19.30 8.92
C PHE A 244 14.10 20.24 7.72
N GLY A 245 14.88 19.76 6.75
CA GLY A 245 15.11 20.46 5.49
C GLY A 245 13.82 20.61 4.65
N SER A 246 13.72 21.70 3.90
CA SER A 246 12.56 22.00 3.05
C SER A 246 12.31 20.94 1.96
N ASN A 247 13.39 20.36 1.42
CA ASN A 247 13.34 19.33 0.38
C ASN A 247 12.69 18.03 0.87
N GLU A 248 12.82 17.69 2.14
CA GLU A 248 12.29 16.44 2.70
C GLU A 248 10.76 16.48 2.78
N ARG A 249 10.21 17.63 3.22
CA ARG A 249 8.76 17.86 3.22
C ARG A 249 8.16 17.79 1.81
N GLN A 250 8.90 18.27 0.81
CA GLN A 250 8.47 18.18 -0.58
C GLN A 250 8.33 16.73 -1.04
N VAL A 251 9.29 15.85 -0.69
CA VAL A 251 9.22 14.42 -1.01
C VAL A 251 8.01 13.76 -0.38
N PHE A 252 7.73 14.02 0.89
CA PHE A 252 6.55 13.46 1.55
C PHE A 252 5.24 14.00 0.98
N GLY A 253 5.18 15.28 0.62
CA GLY A 253 4.04 15.85 -0.10
C GLY A 253 3.79 15.16 -1.45
N MET A 254 4.87 14.82 -2.18
CA MET A 254 4.77 14.04 -3.41
C MET A 254 4.30 12.60 -3.16
N GLN A 255 4.80 11.94 -2.12
CA GLN A 255 4.32 10.60 -1.73
C GLN A 255 2.82 10.61 -1.40
N PHE A 256 2.33 11.63 -0.69
CA PHE A 256 0.90 11.81 -0.44
C PHE A 256 0.08 11.94 -1.73
N LEU A 257 0.51 12.81 -2.66
CA LEU A 257 -0.16 12.99 -3.95
C LEU A 257 -0.16 11.71 -4.79
N MET A 258 0.96 10.97 -4.80
CA MET A 258 1.04 9.65 -5.44
C MET A 258 0.06 8.66 -4.80
N GLY A 259 0.03 8.59 -3.46
CA GLY A 259 -0.84 7.69 -2.71
C GLY A 259 -2.33 7.98 -2.95
N ALA A 260 -2.72 9.26 -2.88
CA ALA A 260 -4.08 9.71 -3.17
C ALA A 260 -4.48 9.40 -4.62
N SER A 261 -3.58 9.63 -5.58
CA SER A 261 -3.80 9.30 -6.99
C SER A 261 -3.98 7.80 -7.22
N ALA A 262 -3.18 6.97 -6.56
CA ALA A 262 -3.30 5.51 -6.62
C ALA A 262 -4.63 5.03 -6.03
N PHE A 263 -5.04 5.62 -4.90
CA PHE A 263 -6.31 5.30 -4.24
C PHE A 263 -7.51 5.65 -5.11
N LEU A 264 -7.58 6.90 -5.59
CA LEU A 264 -8.67 7.38 -6.44
C LEU A 264 -8.74 6.63 -7.77
N SER A 265 -7.59 6.41 -8.42
CA SER A 265 -7.53 5.62 -9.65
C SER A 265 -8.07 4.19 -9.43
N SER A 266 -7.69 3.56 -8.32
CA SER A 266 -8.17 2.23 -7.95
C SER A 266 -9.67 2.17 -7.71
N ILE A 267 -10.23 3.14 -6.97
CA ILE A 267 -11.69 3.22 -6.72
C ILE A 267 -12.45 3.38 -8.03
N PHE A 268 -12.06 4.32 -8.88
CA PHE A 268 -12.73 4.55 -10.15
C PHE A 268 -12.60 3.36 -11.09
N ALA A 269 -11.46 2.66 -11.05
CA ALA A 269 -11.27 1.42 -11.79
C ALA A 269 -12.21 0.30 -11.26
N TYR A 270 -12.39 0.14 -9.95
CA TYR A 270 -13.37 -0.81 -9.41
C TYR A 270 -14.81 -0.50 -9.86
N ILE A 271 -15.20 0.77 -9.85
CA ILE A 271 -16.53 1.21 -10.32
C ILE A 271 -16.69 0.95 -11.82
N ALA A 272 -15.65 1.26 -12.60
CA ALA A 272 -15.60 1.07 -14.04
C ALA A 272 -15.57 -0.40 -14.49
N LYS A 273 -15.26 -1.33 -13.58
CA LYS A 273 -15.24 -2.77 -13.89
C LYS A 273 -16.67 -3.23 -14.26
N LYS A 274 -16.81 -3.66 -15.51
CA LYS A 274 -18.03 -4.34 -15.98
C LYS A 274 -18.08 -5.74 -15.36
N SER A 275 -19.24 -6.16 -14.85
CA SER A 275 -19.45 -7.58 -14.53
C SER A 275 -19.28 -8.39 -15.81
N SER A 276 -18.55 -9.50 -15.75
CA SER A 276 -18.64 -10.46 -16.85
C SER A 276 -20.07 -11.02 -16.86
N LYS A 277 -20.61 -11.24 -18.05
CA LYS A 277 -21.74 -12.16 -18.22
C LYS A 277 -21.27 -13.58 -17.90
#